data_AF-A0A6C8GUJ6-F1
#
_entry.id   AF-A0A6C8GUJ6-F1
#
_cell.length_a   1.000
_cell.length_b   1.000
_cell.length_c   1.000
_cell.angle_alpha   90.00
_cell.angle_beta   90.00
_cell.angle_gamma   90.00
#
_symmetry.space_group_name_H-M   'P 1'
#
loop_
_entity.id
_entity.type
_entity.pdbx_description
1 polymer ?
#
loop_
_entity_poly.entity_id
_entity_poly.type
_entity_poly.pdbx_seq_one_letter_code
_entity_poly.pdbx_strand_id
1 'polypeptide(L)'
;PFKVGGRKNDPASFVEVEKGQLTFRNAADLYLYPNTLVVVKASGKEVKEWLECSAGQFNQIDIHSNKPQSLINWDGFRTYNFDVIDGVNYQIDVSQPARYDGECQMVNPQAERIKNLTFNGKPVDPNATFLVATNNYRAYGGKFAGTGDSHIAFASPDENRAVLAAWIGAESKRAGEIHPAADNNWRLAPIHSDTALDIRFETSPGDKAAAFIKAKEQYPMKKVAVDDIGFAIYQVDLSK
;
A
#
# COMPACT_ATOMS: atom_id res chain seq x y z
N PRO A 1 15.59 1.91 2.99
CA PRO A 1 14.21 1.80 2.46
C PRO A 1 13.49 0.71 3.23
N PHE A 2 12.17 0.75 3.36
CA PHE A 2 11.41 -0.41 3.83
C PHE A 2 11.78 -1.65 2.99
N LYS A 3 11.72 -2.84 3.61
CA LYS A 3 12.04 -4.10 2.93
C LYS A 3 10.84 -4.53 2.09
N VAL A 4 10.83 -4.08 0.83
CA VAL A 4 9.77 -4.31 -0.17
C VAL A 4 10.33 -4.63 -1.56
N GLY A 5 11.51 -5.25 -1.64
CA GLY A 5 12.23 -5.51 -2.90
C GLY A 5 13.24 -4.43 -3.29
N GLY A 6 13.63 -3.57 -2.34
CA GLY A 6 14.54 -2.45 -2.60
C GLY A 6 13.95 -1.46 -3.61
N ARG A 7 14.71 -1.15 -4.66
CA ARG A 7 14.26 -0.37 -5.84
C ARG A 7 14.26 -1.29 -7.06
N LYS A 8 13.56 -2.42 -6.96
CA LYS A 8 13.62 -3.53 -7.92
C LYS A 8 15.03 -4.10 -8.07
N ASN A 9 15.76 -4.23 -6.97
CA ASN A 9 17.17 -4.65 -7.01
C ASN A 9 17.59 -5.58 -5.86
N ASP A 10 16.65 -5.98 -5.00
CA ASP A 10 16.94 -6.83 -3.85
C ASP A 10 15.76 -7.80 -3.59
N PRO A 11 15.71 -8.94 -4.30
CA PRO A 11 14.60 -9.89 -4.22
C PRO A 11 14.47 -10.58 -2.85
N ALA A 12 15.49 -10.52 -1.99
CA ALA A 12 15.47 -11.06 -0.64
C ALA A 12 14.97 -10.05 0.41
N SER A 13 14.81 -8.79 0.04
CA SER A 13 14.49 -7.70 0.98
C SER A 13 12.99 -7.50 1.11
N PHE A 14 12.31 -8.45 1.75
CA PHE A 14 10.91 -8.35 2.16
C PHE A 14 10.78 -8.54 3.67
N VAL A 15 9.80 -7.88 4.30
CA VAL A 15 9.50 -8.10 5.73
C VAL A 15 8.69 -9.38 5.87
N GLU A 16 9.23 -10.34 6.63
CA GLU A 16 8.55 -11.56 7.04
C GLU A 16 8.60 -11.66 8.57
N VAL A 17 7.45 -11.90 9.20
CA VAL A 17 7.35 -12.13 10.65
C VAL A 17 6.73 -13.51 10.86
N GLU A 18 7.56 -14.45 11.33
CA GLU A 18 7.13 -15.82 11.58
C GLU A 18 6.15 -15.92 12.75
N LYS A 19 5.23 -16.89 12.67
CA LYS A 19 4.46 -17.29 13.84
C LYS A 19 5.41 -17.73 14.94
N GLY A 20 5.26 -17.17 16.13
CA GLY A 20 6.04 -17.57 17.29
C GLY A 20 6.23 -16.43 18.27
N GLN A 21 7.25 -16.56 19.10
CA GLN A 21 7.60 -15.54 20.07
C GLN A 21 8.05 -14.26 19.37
N LEU A 22 7.28 -13.19 19.55
CA LEU A 22 7.65 -11.87 19.04
C LEU A 22 8.76 -11.27 19.91
N THR A 23 9.76 -10.74 19.23
CA THR A 23 10.90 -10.05 19.84
C THR A 23 10.91 -8.59 19.40
N PHE A 24 11.65 -7.75 20.11
CA PHE A 24 11.84 -6.34 19.71
C PHE A 24 12.43 -6.20 18.29
N ARG A 25 13.21 -7.20 17.84
CA ARG A 25 13.73 -7.27 16.46
C ARG A 25 12.58 -7.28 15.44
N ASN A 26 11.49 -8.00 15.71
CA ASN A 26 10.34 -8.04 14.81
C ASN A 26 9.66 -6.67 14.67
N ALA A 27 9.52 -5.91 15.76
CA ALA A 27 9.02 -4.53 15.71
C ALA A 27 9.94 -3.59 14.90
N ALA A 28 11.26 -3.79 15.01
CA ALA A 28 12.23 -3.01 14.24
C ALA A 28 12.22 -3.33 12.73
N ASP A 29 11.96 -4.58 12.37
CA ASP A 29 11.77 -5.00 10.97
C ASP A 29 10.45 -4.47 10.38
N LEU A 30 9.38 -4.38 11.19
CA LEU A 30 8.08 -3.83 10.78
C LEU A 30 8.13 -2.31 10.53
N TYR A 31 8.93 -1.57 11.30
CA TYR A 31 9.11 -0.12 11.08
C TYR A 31 10.56 0.31 11.21
N LEU A 32 11.22 0.51 10.06
CA LEU A 32 12.67 0.74 9.96
C LEU A 32 13.10 2.15 10.38
N TYR A 33 12.27 3.16 10.16
CA TYR A 33 12.63 4.56 10.35
C TYR A 33 12.26 5.08 11.74
N PRO A 34 13.05 5.97 12.35
CA PRO A 34 12.72 6.62 13.62
C PRO A 34 11.72 7.77 13.43
N ASN A 35 10.66 7.53 12.64
CA ASN A 35 9.61 8.52 12.43
C ASN A 35 8.69 8.55 13.65
N THR A 36 8.18 9.72 14.01
CA THR A 36 7.23 9.88 15.12
C THR A 36 5.79 9.89 14.64
N LEU A 37 4.87 9.58 15.55
CA LEU A 37 3.43 9.59 15.30
C LEU A 37 2.93 11.03 15.17
N VAL A 38 2.20 11.31 14.09
CA VAL A 38 1.55 12.60 13.85
C VAL A 38 0.14 12.35 13.37
N VAL A 39 -0.80 13.22 13.74
CA VAL A 39 -2.17 13.20 13.25
C VAL A 39 -2.41 14.46 12.44
N VAL A 40 -2.90 14.30 11.21
CA VAL A 40 -3.29 15.40 10.33
C VAL A 40 -4.82 15.49 10.21
N LYS A 41 -5.32 16.70 10.00
CA LYS A 41 -6.70 17.01 9.66
C LYS A 41 -6.83 17.12 8.15
N ALA A 42 -7.53 16.17 7.52
CA ALA A 42 -7.75 16.16 6.08
C ALA A 42 -9.25 16.11 5.77
N SER A 43 -9.69 16.82 4.74
CA SER A 43 -11.03 16.67 4.18
C SER A 43 -11.20 15.32 3.47
N GLY A 44 -12.43 14.84 3.31
CA GLY A 44 -12.70 13.62 2.54
C GLY A 44 -12.19 13.70 1.11
N LYS A 45 -12.18 14.89 0.50
CA LYS A 45 -11.55 15.15 -0.80
C LYS A 45 -10.05 14.92 -0.74
N GLU A 46 -9.37 15.46 0.26
CA GLU A 46 -7.92 15.30 0.42
C GLU A 46 -7.53 13.85 0.73
N VAL A 47 -8.33 13.12 1.51
CA VAL A 47 -8.15 11.68 1.72
C VAL A 47 -8.20 10.93 0.39
N LYS A 48 -9.15 11.27 -0.49
CA LYS A 48 -9.22 10.68 -1.83
C LYS A 48 -7.99 11.02 -2.67
N GLU A 49 -7.62 12.30 -2.74
CA GLU A 49 -6.48 12.76 -3.56
C GLU A 49 -5.13 12.22 -3.03
N TRP A 50 -5.00 11.98 -1.71
CA TRP A 50 -3.88 11.27 -1.12
C TRP A 50 -3.79 9.85 -1.69
N LEU A 51 -4.89 9.10 -1.63
CA LEU A 51 -4.97 7.74 -2.17
C LEU A 51 -4.72 7.70 -3.68
N GLU A 52 -5.18 8.71 -4.44
CA GLU A 52 -4.87 8.87 -5.86
C GLU A 52 -3.36 9.05 -6.10
N CYS A 53 -2.65 9.80 -5.25
CA CYS A 53 -1.19 9.87 -5.36
C CYS A 53 -0.54 8.52 -5.06
N SER A 54 -0.96 7.83 -3.99
CA SER A 54 -0.46 6.49 -3.69
C SER A 54 -0.73 5.50 -4.83
N ALA A 55 -1.87 5.59 -5.51
CA ALA A 55 -2.18 4.76 -6.68
C ALA A 55 -1.21 4.94 -7.87
N GLY A 56 -0.32 5.94 -7.86
CA GLY A 56 0.81 6.08 -8.78
C GLY A 56 1.84 4.94 -8.72
N GLN A 57 1.79 4.10 -7.67
CA GLN A 57 2.57 2.86 -7.56
C GLN A 57 2.31 1.88 -8.71
N PHE A 58 1.15 1.96 -9.36
CA PHE A 58 0.76 1.02 -10.40
C PHE A 58 0.90 1.63 -11.81
N ASN A 59 1.39 0.85 -12.76
CA ASN A 59 1.30 1.22 -14.17
C ASN A 59 -0.16 1.16 -14.64
N GLN A 60 -0.47 1.88 -15.72
CA GLN A 60 -1.74 1.70 -16.41
C GLN A 60 -1.75 0.36 -17.16
N ILE A 61 -2.82 -0.40 -17.01
CA ILE A 61 -3.07 -1.62 -17.77
C ILE A 61 -3.86 -1.26 -19.03
N ASP A 62 -3.27 -1.54 -20.19
CA ASP A 62 -3.95 -1.46 -21.48
C ASP A 62 -4.89 -2.66 -21.64
N ILE A 63 -6.19 -2.38 -21.57
CA ILE A 63 -7.24 -3.39 -21.68
C ILE A 63 -7.35 -4.00 -23.09
N HIS A 64 -6.68 -3.42 -24.10
CA HIS A 64 -6.71 -3.90 -25.47
C HIS A 64 -5.47 -4.74 -25.84
N SER A 65 -4.52 -4.89 -24.91
CA SER A 65 -3.27 -5.62 -25.13
C SER A 65 -3.25 -6.95 -24.38
N ASN A 66 -2.99 -8.03 -25.12
CA ASN A 66 -2.72 -9.37 -24.57
C ASN A 66 -1.24 -9.61 -24.26
N LYS A 67 -0.37 -8.61 -24.45
CA LYS A 67 1.06 -8.71 -24.15
C LYS A 67 1.27 -8.64 -22.63
N PRO A 68 2.40 -9.15 -22.11
CA PRO A 68 2.78 -8.97 -20.72
C PRO A 68 2.84 -7.49 -20.32
N GLN A 69 2.23 -7.14 -19.19
CA GLN A 69 2.19 -5.78 -18.64
C GLN A 69 2.64 -5.80 -17.18
N SER A 70 3.67 -5.04 -16.84
CA SER A 70 4.12 -4.89 -15.45
C SER A 70 3.12 -4.04 -14.68
N LEU A 71 2.58 -4.57 -13.58
CA LEU A 71 1.65 -3.87 -12.71
C LEU A 71 2.36 -2.81 -11.85
N ILE A 72 3.56 -3.11 -11.35
CA ILE A 72 4.30 -2.23 -10.43
C ILE A 72 5.16 -1.24 -11.21
N ASN A 73 5.00 0.05 -10.92
CA ASN A 73 5.80 1.14 -11.47
C ASN A 73 7.11 1.29 -10.68
N TRP A 74 8.10 0.44 -11.01
CA TRP A 74 9.41 0.47 -10.35
C TRP A 74 10.27 1.69 -10.73
N ASP A 75 10.09 2.22 -11.94
CA ASP A 75 10.93 3.28 -12.51
C ASP A 75 10.50 4.67 -12.05
N GLY A 76 9.19 4.91 -12.01
CA GLY A 76 8.59 6.21 -11.78
C GLY A 76 8.04 6.43 -10.36
N PHE A 77 7.96 5.39 -9.52
CA PHE A 77 7.34 5.51 -8.20
C PHE A 77 8.20 4.88 -7.09
N ARG A 78 8.32 5.58 -5.96
CA ARG A 78 9.04 5.07 -4.79
C ARG A 78 8.07 4.39 -3.85
N THR A 79 8.35 3.13 -3.51
CA THR A 79 7.45 2.28 -2.73
C THR A 79 7.08 2.81 -1.34
N TYR A 80 7.94 3.62 -0.71
CA TYR A 80 7.61 4.30 0.55
C TYR A 80 6.60 5.46 0.39
N ASN A 81 6.22 5.81 -0.84
CA ASN A 81 5.12 6.75 -1.14
C ASN A 81 3.79 6.04 -1.41
N PHE A 82 3.77 4.70 -1.41
CA PHE A 82 2.53 3.95 -1.48
C PHE A 82 1.97 3.82 -0.06
N ASP A 83 1.03 4.70 0.27
CA ASP A 83 0.33 4.67 1.55
C ASP A 83 -0.99 3.90 1.40
N VAL A 84 -1.31 3.10 2.42
CA VAL A 84 -2.63 2.51 2.62
C VAL A 84 -3.27 3.25 3.78
N ILE A 85 -4.51 3.70 3.61
CA ILE A 85 -5.28 4.32 4.71
C ILE A 85 -6.24 3.28 5.26
N ASP A 86 -5.91 2.78 6.45
CA ASP A 86 -6.77 1.87 7.21
C ASP A 86 -8.02 2.61 7.77
N GLY A 87 -9.13 1.89 7.90
CA GLY A 87 -10.43 2.43 8.35
C GLY A 87 -11.35 2.96 7.24
N VAL A 88 -10.84 3.16 6.01
CA VAL A 88 -11.65 3.39 4.81
C VAL A 88 -11.59 2.19 3.88
N ASN A 89 -12.66 1.94 3.13
CA ASN A 89 -12.67 0.91 2.09
C ASN A 89 -12.64 1.54 0.71
N TYR A 90 -11.86 1.00 -0.22
CA TYR A 90 -11.74 1.54 -1.58
C TYR A 90 -11.20 0.53 -2.60
N GLN A 91 -11.30 0.89 -3.87
CA GLN A 91 -10.72 0.13 -4.98
C GLN A 91 -9.80 1.01 -5.81
N ILE A 92 -8.78 0.42 -6.43
CA ILE A 92 -7.86 1.11 -7.35
C ILE A 92 -8.05 0.55 -8.76
N ASP A 93 -8.61 1.36 -9.66
CA ASP A 93 -8.76 1.04 -11.08
C ASP A 93 -7.48 1.34 -11.85
N VAL A 94 -6.71 0.29 -12.13
CA VAL A 94 -5.43 0.40 -12.86
C VAL A 94 -5.61 0.45 -14.37
N SER A 95 -6.83 0.35 -14.91
CA SER A 95 -7.07 0.56 -16.36
C SER A 95 -6.99 2.03 -16.76
N GLN A 96 -7.18 2.95 -15.81
CA GLN A 96 -7.03 4.39 -16.00
C GLN A 96 -5.58 4.85 -15.84
N PRO A 97 -5.15 5.93 -16.50
CA PRO A 97 -3.84 6.53 -16.22
C PRO A 97 -3.74 7.02 -14.77
N ALA A 98 -2.53 7.10 -14.23
CA ALA A 98 -2.33 7.63 -12.88
C ALA A 98 -2.64 9.14 -12.87
N ARG A 99 -3.40 9.61 -11.88
CA ARG A 99 -3.72 11.04 -11.72
C ARG A 99 -2.48 11.87 -11.41
N TYR A 100 -1.58 11.32 -10.62
CA TYR A 100 -0.34 11.94 -10.13
C TYR A 100 0.90 11.14 -10.53
N ASP A 101 2.05 11.82 -10.61
CA ASP A 101 3.36 11.19 -10.74
C ASP A 101 3.95 10.74 -9.38
N GLY A 102 5.20 10.24 -9.38
CA GLY A 102 5.90 9.75 -8.18
C GLY A 102 6.21 10.81 -7.11
N GLU A 103 6.01 12.09 -7.42
CA GLU A 103 6.20 13.24 -6.54
C GLU A 103 4.87 13.94 -6.20
N CYS A 104 3.74 13.25 -6.44
CA CYS A 104 2.39 13.77 -6.27
C CYS A 104 2.08 15.02 -7.10
N GLN A 105 2.74 15.23 -8.23
CA GLN A 105 2.37 16.29 -9.17
C GLN A 105 1.27 15.80 -10.11
N MET A 106 0.23 16.60 -10.30
CA MET A 106 -0.92 16.23 -11.13
C MET A 106 -0.52 16.18 -12.60
N VAL A 107 -0.72 15.01 -13.23
CA VAL A 107 -0.36 14.78 -14.64
C VAL A 107 -1.57 14.39 -15.50
N ASN A 108 -2.62 13.81 -14.90
CA ASN A 108 -3.86 13.45 -15.60
C ASN A 108 -5.09 13.96 -14.80
N PRO A 109 -5.50 15.23 -14.98
CA PRO A 109 -6.54 15.86 -14.15
C PRO A 109 -7.94 15.23 -14.29
N GLN A 110 -8.19 14.49 -15.37
CA GLN A 110 -9.45 13.77 -15.59
C GLN A 110 -9.40 12.31 -15.10
N ALA A 111 -8.22 11.81 -14.72
CA ALA A 111 -8.07 10.44 -14.24
C ALA A 111 -8.51 10.34 -12.78
N GLU A 112 -9.09 9.19 -12.43
CA GLU A 112 -9.57 8.90 -11.09
C GLU A 112 -9.54 7.39 -10.87
N ARG A 113 -8.46 6.89 -10.24
CA ARG A 113 -8.29 5.46 -9.98
C ARG A 113 -9.04 5.01 -8.73
N ILE A 114 -9.23 5.90 -7.75
CA ILE A 114 -9.86 5.55 -6.48
C ILE A 114 -11.38 5.47 -6.66
N LYS A 115 -11.90 4.25 -6.63
CA LYS A 115 -13.33 3.93 -6.73
C LYS A 115 -13.89 3.46 -5.39
N ASN A 116 -15.19 3.63 -5.21
CA ASN A 116 -15.95 3.08 -4.08
C ASN A 116 -15.35 3.44 -2.69
N LEU A 117 -14.82 4.65 -2.54
CA LEU A 117 -14.25 5.12 -1.29
C LEU A 117 -15.34 5.31 -0.23
N THR A 118 -15.29 4.52 0.84
CA THR A 118 -16.28 4.52 1.92
C THR A 118 -15.64 4.55 3.29
N PHE A 119 -16.34 5.12 4.26
CA PHE A 119 -16.00 5.12 5.68
C PHE A 119 -17.24 4.67 6.47
N ASN A 120 -17.10 3.68 7.36
CA ASN A 120 -18.22 3.07 8.08
C ASN A 120 -19.39 2.64 7.17
N GLY A 121 -19.06 2.05 6.01
CA GLY A 121 -20.03 1.56 5.02
C GLY A 121 -20.76 2.66 4.22
N LYS A 122 -20.41 3.94 4.39
CA LYS A 122 -21.01 5.06 3.66
C LYS A 122 -19.98 5.72 2.73
N PRO A 123 -20.39 6.23 1.56
CA PRO A 123 -19.50 7.03 0.73
C PRO A 123 -18.86 8.18 1.53
N VAL A 124 -17.56 8.40 1.32
CA VAL A 124 -16.87 9.51 1.98
C VAL A 124 -17.43 10.83 1.46
N ASP A 125 -17.94 11.68 2.36
CA ASP A 125 -18.29 13.06 2.05
C ASP A 125 -17.01 13.87 1.80
N PRO A 126 -16.83 14.49 0.63
CA PRO A 126 -15.67 15.30 0.31
C PRO A 126 -15.38 16.43 1.32
N ASN A 127 -16.40 16.94 2.02
CA ASN A 127 -16.28 18.03 2.98
C ASN A 127 -16.13 17.54 4.44
N ALA A 128 -16.32 16.25 4.71
CA ALA A 128 -16.13 15.70 6.04
C ALA A 128 -14.66 15.85 6.46
N THR A 129 -14.45 16.16 7.73
CA THR A 129 -13.12 16.21 8.34
C THR A 129 -12.74 14.84 8.88
N PHE A 130 -11.55 14.36 8.50
CA PHE A 130 -10.91 13.18 9.03
C PHE A 130 -9.68 13.57 9.85
N LEU A 131 -9.43 12.80 10.91
CA LEU A 131 -8.15 12.77 11.60
C LEU A 131 -7.39 11.53 11.11
N VAL A 132 -6.32 11.74 10.35
CA VAL A 132 -5.51 10.67 9.79
C VAL A 132 -4.24 10.53 10.62
N ALA A 133 -4.09 9.39 11.29
CA ALA A 133 -2.85 9.03 11.96
C ALA A 133 -1.81 8.62 10.91
N THR A 134 -0.65 9.25 10.95
CA THR A 134 0.45 9.05 10.02
C THR A 134 1.79 9.26 10.73
N ASN A 135 2.85 9.45 9.97
CA ASN A 135 4.20 9.68 10.48
C ASN A 135 4.70 11.10 10.13
N ASN A 136 5.66 11.60 10.89
CA ASN A 136 6.22 12.94 10.70
C ASN A 136 6.78 13.19 9.28
N TYR A 137 7.41 12.21 8.63
CA TYR A 137 7.90 12.36 7.25
C TYR A 137 6.76 12.70 6.27
N ARG A 138 5.63 12.01 6.39
CA ARG A 138 4.45 12.27 5.54
C ARG A 138 3.74 13.56 5.95
N ALA A 139 3.52 13.74 7.25
CA ALA A 139 2.77 14.87 7.79
C ALA A 139 3.42 16.22 7.47
N TYR A 140 4.74 16.32 7.63
CA TYR A 140 5.49 17.57 7.36
C TYR A 140 5.97 17.67 5.91
N GLY A 141 5.92 16.58 5.14
CA GLY A 141 6.41 16.55 3.76
C GLY A 141 5.61 17.43 2.80
N GLY A 142 4.33 17.68 3.07
CA GLY A 142 3.48 18.62 2.31
C GLY A 142 3.18 18.25 0.86
N LYS A 143 3.67 17.10 0.37
CA LYS A 143 3.48 16.64 -1.02
C LYS A 143 2.12 15.99 -1.26
N PHE A 144 1.59 15.28 -0.27
CA PHE A 144 0.31 14.60 -0.36
C PHE A 144 -0.80 15.56 0.06
N ALA A 145 -1.97 15.45 -0.58
CA ALA A 145 -3.14 16.25 -0.20
C ALA A 145 -3.48 16.01 1.28
N GLY A 146 -3.84 17.05 2.04
CA GLY A 146 -4.12 16.94 3.47
C GLY A 146 -2.89 16.79 4.37
N THR A 147 -1.68 17.09 3.86
CA THR A 147 -0.42 17.14 4.63
C THR A 147 0.20 18.54 4.60
N GLY A 148 1.20 18.78 5.44
CA GLY A 148 1.84 20.08 5.67
C GLY A 148 1.47 20.68 7.04
N ASP A 149 2.25 21.65 7.50
CA ASP A 149 2.14 22.22 8.85
C ASP A 149 0.72 22.68 9.22
N SER A 150 -0.01 23.25 8.25
CA SER A 150 -1.39 23.72 8.46
C SER A 150 -2.41 22.60 8.71
N HIS A 151 -2.07 21.36 8.38
CA HIS A 151 -2.91 20.19 8.59
C HIS A 151 -2.62 19.47 9.91
N ILE A 152 -1.53 19.80 10.62
CA ILE A 152 -1.15 19.09 11.84
C ILE A 152 -2.19 19.34 12.94
N ALA A 153 -2.86 18.28 13.39
CA ALA A 153 -3.81 18.32 14.50
C ALA A 153 -3.15 17.92 15.83
N PHE A 154 -2.18 17.00 15.76
CA PHE A 154 -1.44 16.51 16.92
C PHE A 154 -0.09 15.94 16.48
N ALA A 155 0.97 16.14 17.26
CA ALA A 155 2.28 15.55 17.04
C ALA A 155 2.80 14.93 18.35
N SER A 156 3.03 13.62 18.33
CA SER A 156 3.60 12.90 19.47
C SER A 156 5.14 12.94 19.41
N PRO A 157 5.84 12.99 20.56
CA PRO A 157 7.27 12.71 20.61
C PRO A 157 7.58 11.21 20.39
N ASP A 158 6.58 10.33 20.47
CA ASP A 158 6.81 8.89 20.41
C ASP A 158 7.12 8.42 18.98
N GLU A 159 8.20 7.64 18.87
CA GLU A 159 8.54 6.94 17.62
C GLU A 159 7.51 5.86 17.29
N ASN A 160 7.15 5.73 16.01
CA ASN A 160 6.19 4.72 15.53
C ASN A 160 6.59 3.29 15.94
N ARG A 161 7.89 3.00 15.95
CA ARG A 161 8.40 1.70 16.41
C ARG A 161 8.10 1.48 17.90
N ALA A 162 8.26 2.50 18.73
CA ALA A 162 7.96 2.42 20.15
C ALA A 162 6.45 2.24 20.38
N VAL A 163 5.62 2.99 19.64
CA VAL A 163 4.16 2.84 19.65
C VAL A 163 3.73 1.42 19.29
N LEU A 164 4.28 0.87 18.19
CA LEU A 164 4.00 -0.50 17.75
C LEU A 164 4.44 -1.54 18.80
N ALA A 165 5.66 -1.42 19.33
CA ALA A 165 6.17 -2.35 20.34
C ALA A 165 5.34 -2.29 21.63
N ALA A 166 4.92 -1.11 22.06
CA ALA A 166 4.05 -0.92 23.21
C ALA A 166 2.67 -1.56 22.97
N TRP A 167 2.08 -1.38 21.80
CA TRP A 167 0.80 -2.00 21.44
C TRP A 167 0.89 -3.53 21.42
N ILE A 168 1.88 -4.11 20.73
CA ILE A 168 2.10 -5.56 20.70
C ILE A 168 2.27 -6.12 22.12
N GLY A 169 3.09 -5.44 22.95
CA GLY A 169 3.33 -5.86 24.33
C GLY A 169 2.08 -5.79 25.21
N ALA A 170 1.26 -4.74 25.06
CA ALA A 170 0.01 -4.59 25.78
C ALA A 170 -1.01 -5.65 25.36
N GLU A 171 -1.19 -5.85 24.05
CA GLU A 171 -2.14 -6.81 23.50
C GLU A 171 -1.76 -8.26 23.85
N SER A 172 -0.47 -8.61 23.76
CA SER A 172 0.02 -9.94 24.16
C SER A 172 -0.20 -10.20 25.66
N LYS A 173 -0.04 -9.19 26.53
CA LYS A 173 -0.35 -9.33 27.96
C LYS A 173 -1.84 -9.51 28.22
N ARG A 174 -2.69 -8.84 27.42
CA ARG A 174 -4.14 -8.83 27.57
C ARG A 174 -4.80 -10.11 27.04
N ALA A 175 -4.39 -10.57 25.87
CA ALA A 175 -5.03 -11.66 25.13
C ALA A 175 -4.17 -12.93 25.03
N GLY A 176 -2.92 -12.90 25.53
CA GLY A 176 -1.95 -14.00 25.45
C GLY A 176 -1.17 -14.04 24.13
N GLU A 177 -1.77 -13.59 23.04
CA GLU A 177 -1.20 -13.55 21.70
C GLU A 177 -1.82 -12.42 20.86
N ILE A 178 -1.20 -12.11 19.71
CA ILE A 178 -1.76 -11.23 18.70
C ILE A 178 -2.09 -12.01 17.43
N HIS A 179 -3.20 -11.66 16.78
CA HIS A 179 -3.63 -12.24 15.50
C HIS A 179 -3.74 -11.12 14.46
N PRO A 180 -2.62 -10.61 13.91
CA PRO A 180 -2.70 -9.63 12.84
C PRO A 180 -3.35 -10.27 11.61
N ALA A 181 -4.36 -9.59 11.07
CA ALA A 181 -5.05 -10.00 9.86
C ALA A 181 -5.29 -8.75 9.00
N ALA A 182 -5.10 -8.89 7.68
CA ALA A 182 -5.60 -7.90 6.75
C ALA A 182 -7.13 -7.97 6.74
N ASP A 183 -7.77 -6.82 6.88
CA ASP A 183 -9.22 -6.68 6.75
C ASP A 183 -9.67 -6.51 5.28
N ASN A 184 -8.69 -6.44 4.36
CA ASN A 184 -8.87 -6.22 2.93
C ASN A 184 -9.67 -4.94 2.63
N ASN A 185 -9.43 -3.89 3.41
CA ASN A 185 -10.07 -2.59 3.22
C ASN A 185 -9.86 -2.02 1.80
N TRP A 186 -8.78 -2.39 1.12
CA TRP A 186 -8.56 -1.99 -0.27
C TRP A 186 -8.26 -3.17 -1.19
N ARG A 187 -8.55 -2.98 -2.49
CA ARG A 187 -8.24 -3.96 -3.54
C ARG A 187 -8.04 -3.28 -4.90
N LEU A 188 -7.40 -3.95 -5.86
CA LEU A 188 -7.45 -3.54 -7.27
C LEU A 188 -8.87 -3.77 -7.82
N ALA A 189 -9.40 -2.80 -8.56
CA ALA A 189 -10.73 -2.93 -9.16
C ALA A 189 -10.72 -4.02 -10.24
N PRO A 190 -11.84 -4.76 -10.43
CA PRO A 190 -11.96 -5.69 -11.54
C PRO A 190 -11.81 -4.98 -12.89
N ILE A 191 -11.17 -5.64 -13.84
CA ILE A 191 -11.04 -5.18 -15.22
C ILE A 191 -11.89 -6.07 -16.10
N HIS A 192 -12.93 -5.50 -16.70
CA HIS A 192 -13.73 -6.18 -17.71
C HIS A 192 -13.17 -5.85 -19.10
N SER A 193 -12.64 -6.86 -19.78
CA SER A 193 -12.09 -6.74 -21.14
C SER A 193 -12.42 -7.97 -21.96
N ASP A 194 -12.64 -7.78 -23.26
CA ASP A 194 -12.74 -8.85 -24.26
C ASP A 194 -11.36 -9.46 -24.60
N THR A 195 -10.28 -8.80 -24.18
CA THR A 195 -8.90 -9.26 -24.36
C THR A 195 -8.43 -10.02 -23.12
N ALA A 196 -7.83 -11.19 -23.34
CA ALA A 196 -7.14 -11.91 -22.26
C ALA A 196 -5.87 -11.15 -21.85
N LEU A 197 -5.92 -10.52 -20.67
CA LEU A 197 -4.83 -9.70 -20.14
C LEU A 197 -3.73 -10.56 -19.50
N ASP A 198 -2.48 -10.13 -19.66
CA ASP A 198 -1.31 -10.71 -19.01
C ASP A 198 -0.66 -9.70 -18.07
N ILE A 199 -1.25 -9.53 -16.88
CA ILE A 199 -0.80 -8.58 -15.86
C ILE A 199 0.17 -9.28 -14.92
N ARG A 200 1.38 -8.73 -14.76
CA ARG A 200 2.48 -9.36 -14.03
C ARG A 200 3.06 -8.45 -12.95
N PHE A 201 3.53 -9.01 -11.86
CA PHE A 201 4.27 -8.28 -10.82
C PHE A 201 5.40 -9.10 -10.22
N GLU A 202 6.42 -8.41 -9.74
CA GLU A 202 7.59 -8.97 -9.08
C GLU A 202 7.39 -9.06 -7.56
N THR A 203 7.84 -10.18 -6.95
CA THR A 203 7.82 -10.39 -5.50
C THR A 203 8.95 -11.33 -5.05
N SER A 204 9.06 -11.57 -3.74
CA SER A 204 10.04 -12.49 -3.15
C SER A 204 10.01 -13.87 -3.84
N PRO A 205 11.18 -14.45 -4.20
CA PRO A 205 11.25 -15.74 -4.87
C PRO A 205 11.13 -16.94 -3.92
N GLY A 206 11.12 -16.71 -2.60
CA GLY A 206 11.19 -17.75 -1.59
C GLY A 206 9.92 -18.61 -1.48
N ASP A 207 10.09 -19.87 -1.07
CA ASP A 207 8.99 -20.83 -0.88
C ASP A 207 7.95 -20.35 0.14
N LYS A 208 8.39 -19.59 1.16
CA LYS A 208 7.50 -18.96 2.15
C LYS A 208 6.56 -17.95 1.51
N ALA A 209 7.08 -17.07 0.65
CA ALA A 209 6.26 -16.11 -0.07
C ALA A 209 5.27 -16.84 -1.00
N ALA A 210 5.71 -17.89 -1.70
CA ALA A 210 4.84 -18.72 -2.53
C ALA A 210 3.72 -19.40 -1.72
N ALA A 211 4.03 -19.94 -0.55
CA ALA A 211 3.04 -20.54 0.35
C ALA A 211 2.06 -19.49 0.91
N PHE A 212 2.56 -18.31 1.26
CA PHE A 212 1.74 -17.20 1.74
C PHE A 212 0.75 -16.74 0.66
N ILE A 213 1.22 -16.52 -0.57
CA ILE A 213 0.38 -16.14 -1.72
C ILE A 213 -0.73 -17.19 -1.91
N LYS A 214 -0.38 -18.47 -2.02
CA LYS A 214 -1.36 -19.55 -2.19
C LYS A 214 -2.42 -19.59 -1.08
N ALA A 215 -2.04 -19.24 0.15
CA ALA A 215 -2.95 -19.29 1.30
C ALA A 215 -3.81 -18.03 1.48
N LYS A 216 -3.37 -16.88 0.95
CA LYS A 216 -3.94 -15.55 1.25
C LYS A 216 -4.33 -14.73 0.03
N GLU A 217 -4.10 -15.24 -1.17
CA GLU A 217 -4.43 -14.53 -2.42
C GLU A 217 -5.89 -14.06 -2.46
N GLN A 218 -6.08 -12.80 -2.85
CA GLN A 218 -7.41 -12.21 -3.10
C GLN A 218 -7.80 -12.28 -4.57
N TYR A 219 -6.84 -12.64 -5.43
CA TYR A 219 -6.97 -12.78 -6.87
C TYR A 219 -6.33 -14.08 -7.29
N PRO A 220 -6.84 -14.76 -8.33
CA PRO A 220 -6.11 -15.89 -8.89
C PRO A 220 -4.72 -15.43 -9.35
N MET A 221 -3.67 -16.06 -8.81
CA MET A 221 -2.30 -15.76 -9.16
C MET A 221 -1.53 -17.03 -9.51
N LYS A 222 -0.57 -16.89 -10.43
CA LYS A 222 0.35 -17.98 -10.76
C LYS A 222 1.76 -17.45 -11.00
N LYS A 223 2.76 -18.14 -10.45
CA LYS A 223 4.17 -17.87 -10.77
C LYS A 223 4.42 -18.27 -12.23
N VAL A 224 4.94 -17.34 -13.03
CA VAL A 224 5.18 -17.55 -14.47
C VAL A 224 6.65 -17.53 -14.84
N ALA A 225 7.49 -16.85 -14.05
CA ALA A 225 8.92 -16.73 -14.32
C ALA A 225 9.69 -16.32 -13.05
N VAL A 226 11.00 -16.22 -13.22
CA VAL A 226 11.91 -15.46 -12.35
C VAL A 226 12.62 -14.46 -13.26
N ASP A 227 12.75 -13.20 -12.84
CA ASP A 227 13.45 -12.19 -13.63
C ASP A 227 14.98 -12.35 -13.54
N ASP A 228 15.71 -11.51 -14.27
CA ASP A 228 17.17 -11.51 -14.32
C ASP A 228 17.84 -11.10 -13.00
N ILE A 229 17.12 -10.41 -12.12
CA ILE A 229 17.58 -9.98 -10.79
C ILE A 229 17.30 -11.07 -9.74
N GLY A 230 16.34 -11.94 -10.00
CA GLY A 230 15.96 -13.06 -9.13
C GLY A 230 14.60 -12.89 -8.45
N PHE A 231 13.79 -11.89 -8.79
CA PHE A 231 12.41 -11.80 -8.31
C PHE A 231 11.55 -12.89 -8.95
N ALA A 232 10.62 -13.47 -8.18
CA ALA A 232 9.56 -14.26 -8.79
C ALA A 232 8.57 -13.32 -9.50
N ILE A 233 8.21 -13.67 -10.73
CA ILE A 233 7.16 -12.97 -11.49
C ILE A 233 5.87 -13.77 -11.37
N TYR A 234 4.83 -13.14 -10.85
CA TYR A 234 3.48 -13.69 -10.79
C TYR A 234 2.59 -12.99 -11.81
N GLN A 235 1.79 -13.78 -12.54
CA GLN A 235 0.65 -13.28 -13.28
C GLN A 235 -0.55 -13.21 -12.34
N VAL A 236 -1.30 -12.10 -12.38
CA VAL A 236 -2.53 -11.89 -11.61
C VAL A 236 -3.72 -11.73 -12.56
N ASP A 237 -4.83 -12.37 -12.21
CA ASP A 237 -6.12 -12.24 -12.91
C ASP A 237 -7.01 -11.22 -12.18
N LEU A 238 -7.22 -10.07 -12.82
CA LEU A 238 -8.09 -8.99 -12.31
C LEU A 238 -9.49 -9.01 -12.93
N SER A 239 -9.91 -10.08 -13.60
CA SER A 239 -11.27 -10.14 -14.20
C SER A 239 -12.41 -10.29 -13.18
N LYS A 240 -12.08 -10.53 -11.90
CA LYS A 240 -13.02 -10.82 -10.80
C LYS A 240 -12.99 -9.77 -9.69
#